data_AF-A0A2A6PZY3-F1
#
_entry.id   AF-A0A2A6PZY3-F1
#
_cell.length_a   1.000
_cell.length_b   1.000
_cell.length_c   1.000
_cell.angle_alpha   90.00
_cell.angle_beta   90.00
_cell.angle_gamma   90.00
#
_symmetry.space_group_name_H-M   'P 1'
#
loop_
_entity.id
_entity.type
_entity.pdbx_description
1 polymer ?
#
loop_
_entity_poly.entity_id
_entity_poly.type
_entity_poly.pdbx_seq_one_letter_code
_entity_poly.pdbx_strand_id
1 'polypeptide(L)'
;MWSKVFLLVLDDRGAALRDSVKSYRKRYNIDSNREVNIRKVIDNGGCTGKEFSDVTIDDKLIVIAHADARYLRAQKIGLMSPFEFVELLSILGLKEVGIISFKCCYLGAKSYLEDIKNELYSDIKIGYMSAYKRSAVTIFGHEGVGFIDSMIRLISAGLLKLPDRWRVNFVRGNTQAPRYSGKRAPGETVYELPRESRRLNALRRR
;
A
#
# COMPACT_ATOMS: atom_id res chain seq x y z
N MET A 1 13.45 -3.74 -5.90
CA MET A 1 12.19 -3.52 -6.63
C MET A 1 11.33 -4.75 -6.35
N TRP A 2 10.01 -4.62 -6.18
CA TRP A 2 9.15 -5.79 -5.92
C TRP A 2 8.98 -6.61 -7.21
N SER A 3 8.94 -7.94 -7.10
CA SER A 3 8.84 -8.86 -8.24
C SER A 3 7.46 -8.78 -8.90
N LYS A 4 6.40 -9.04 -8.13
CA LYS A 4 5.00 -8.88 -8.54
C LYS A 4 4.28 -7.90 -7.62
N VAL A 5 3.20 -7.34 -8.15
CA VAL A 5 2.26 -6.52 -7.38
C VAL A 5 0.86 -7.12 -7.51
N PHE A 6 0.25 -7.38 -6.37
CA PHE A 6 -1.09 -7.92 -6.21
C PHE A 6 -2.03 -6.83 -5.69
N LEU A 7 -3.31 -6.97 -6.03
CA LEU A 7 -4.35 -6.03 -5.64
C LEU A 7 -5.48 -6.76 -4.92
N LEU A 8 -5.75 -6.38 -3.68
CA LEU A 8 -6.91 -6.79 -2.91
C LEU A 8 -7.89 -5.61 -2.83
N VAL A 9 -9.05 -5.77 -3.47
CA VAL A 9 -10.13 -4.78 -3.47
C VAL A 9 -11.21 -5.25 -2.49
N LEU A 10 -11.23 -4.64 -1.31
CA LEU A 10 -12.23 -4.91 -0.28
C LEU A 10 -13.52 -4.12 -0.51
N ASP A 11 -13.41 -2.91 -1.05
CA ASP A 11 -14.56 -2.07 -1.43
C ASP A 11 -14.26 -1.37 -2.76
N ASP A 12 -15.25 -1.31 -3.65
CA ASP A 12 -15.19 -0.59 -4.93
C ASP A 12 -16.33 0.42 -5.10
N ARG A 13 -17.05 0.72 -4.01
CA ARG A 13 -18.14 1.69 -4.01
C ARG A 13 -17.61 3.12 -4.06
N GLY A 14 -18.14 3.85 -5.04
CA GLY A 14 -17.80 5.25 -5.30
C GLY A 14 -16.73 5.40 -6.39
N ALA A 15 -16.79 6.52 -7.11
CA ALA A 15 -15.85 6.83 -8.19
C ALA A 15 -14.39 6.83 -7.69
N ALA A 16 -14.14 7.39 -6.51
CA ALA A 16 -12.80 7.51 -5.94
C ALA A 16 -12.05 6.18 -5.81
N LEU A 17 -12.71 5.10 -5.34
CA LEU A 17 -12.05 3.80 -5.20
C LEU A 17 -11.87 3.13 -6.56
N ARG A 18 -12.85 3.23 -7.45
CA ARG A 18 -12.72 2.70 -8.82
C ARG A 18 -11.57 3.37 -9.57
N ASP A 19 -11.40 4.68 -9.41
CA ASP A 19 -10.29 5.41 -10.02
C ASP A 19 -8.95 5.05 -9.38
N SER A 20 -8.93 4.80 -8.07
CA SER A 20 -7.76 4.25 -7.38
C SER A 20 -7.38 2.87 -7.96
N VAL A 21 -8.33 1.93 -8.05
CA VAL A 21 -8.13 0.60 -8.64
C VAL A 21 -7.56 0.72 -10.05
N LYS A 22 -8.18 1.53 -10.91
CA LYS A 22 -7.70 1.77 -12.29
C LYS A 22 -6.29 2.35 -12.32
N SER A 23 -6.00 3.33 -11.47
CA SER A 23 -4.67 3.95 -11.39
C SER A 23 -3.60 2.94 -10.97
N TYR A 24 -3.87 2.12 -9.95
CA TYR A 24 -2.94 1.11 -9.47
C TYR A 24 -2.72 0.00 -10.50
N ARG A 25 -3.79 -0.45 -11.15
CA ARG A 25 -3.71 -1.43 -12.25
C ARG A 25 -2.81 -0.92 -13.37
N LYS A 26 -3.03 0.32 -13.82
CA LYS A 26 -2.20 0.96 -14.87
C LYS A 26 -0.75 1.16 -14.41
N ARG A 27 -0.54 1.65 -13.19
CA ARG A 27 0.79 2.02 -12.67
C ARG A 27 1.72 0.82 -12.51
N TYR A 28 1.19 -0.32 -12.10
CA TYR A 28 1.99 -1.52 -11.84
C TYR A 28 1.77 -2.63 -12.88
N ASN A 29 1.02 -2.35 -13.95
CA ASN A 29 0.64 -3.33 -14.97
C ASN A 29 0.10 -4.63 -14.33
N ILE A 30 -0.89 -4.47 -13.44
CA ILE A 30 -1.46 -5.60 -12.68
C ILE A 30 -2.42 -6.37 -13.59
N ASP A 31 -2.16 -7.67 -13.73
CA ASP A 31 -3.01 -8.61 -14.46
C ASP A 31 -4.29 -8.89 -13.65
N SER A 32 -5.40 -9.17 -14.33
CA SER A 32 -6.63 -9.68 -13.71
C SER A 32 -6.41 -10.85 -12.76
N ASN A 33 -5.46 -11.74 -13.05
CA ASN A 33 -5.17 -12.91 -12.19
C ASN A 33 -4.47 -12.54 -10.87
N ARG A 34 -4.00 -11.30 -10.74
CA ARG A 34 -3.36 -10.77 -9.52
C ARG A 34 -4.26 -9.76 -8.80
N GLU A 35 -5.52 -9.65 -9.22
CA GLU A 35 -6.53 -8.81 -8.61
C GLU A 35 -7.65 -9.67 -8.00
N VAL A 36 -7.83 -9.52 -6.69
CA VAL A 36 -8.89 -10.18 -5.93
C VAL A 36 -9.88 -9.12 -5.48
N ASN A 37 -11.12 -9.21 -5.95
CA ASN A 37 -12.20 -8.33 -5.51
C ASN A 37 -13.18 -9.15 -4.65
N ILE A 38 -13.26 -8.82 -3.36
CA ILE A 38 -14.04 -9.58 -2.38
C ILE A 38 -15.52 -9.66 -2.74
N ARG A 39 -16.09 -8.61 -3.33
CA ARG A 39 -17.47 -8.65 -3.80
C ARG A 39 -17.66 -9.75 -4.83
N LYS A 40 -16.77 -9.82 -5.84
CA LYS A 40 -16.83 -10.83 -6.89
C LYS A 40 -16.59 -12.24 -6.35
N VAL A 41 -15.66 -12.38 -5.39
CA VAL A 41 -15.40 -13.65 -4.71
C VAL A 41 -16.67 -14.15 -4.03
N ILE A 42 -17.34 -13.31 -3.24
CA ILE A 42 -18.59 -13.66 -2.56
C ILE A 42 -19.72 -13.94 -3.57
N ASP A 43 -19.84 -13.11 -4.62
CA ASP A 43 -20.86 -13.29 -5.68
C ASP A 43 -20.70 -14.61 -6.44
N ASN A 44 -19.48 -15.11 -6.57
CA ASN A 44 -19.14 -16.32 -7.32
C ASN A 44 -19.06 -17.58 -6.45
N GLY A 45 -19.59 -17.56 -5.22
CA GLY A 45 -19.67 -18.73 -4.35
C GLY A 45 -18.53 -18.87 -3.34
N GLY A 46 -17.73 -17.83 -3.14
CA GLY A 46 -16.69 -17.77 -2.11
C GLY A 46 -15.26 -17.86 -2.64
N CYS A 47 -14.30 -17.91 -1.72
CA CYS A 47 -12.88 -18.04 -2.02
C CYS A 47 -12.46 -19.50 -2.19
N THR A 48 -11.46 -19.72 -3.04
CA THR A 48 -10.84 -21.01 -3.32
C THR A 48 -9.66 -21.32 -2.40
N GLY A 49 -9.16 -20.33 -1.66
CA GLY A 49 -7.95 -20.43 -0.85
C GLY A 49 -6.66 -20.45 -1.66
N LYS A 50 -6.72 -20.09 -2.94
CA LYS A 50 -5.59 -20.07 -3.87
C LYS A 50 -5.30 -18.70 -4.43
N GLU A 51 -6.13 -17.70 -4.12
CA GLU A 51 -6.09 -16.35 -4.67
C GLU A 51 -4.74 -15.66 -4.47
N PHE A 52 -4.09 -15.91 -3.33
CA PHE A 52 -2.76 -15.38 -3.00
C PHE A 52 -1.73 -16.48 -2.69
N SER A 53 -1.96 -17.69 -3.20
CA SER A 53 -1.07 -18.83 -2.94
C SER A 53 0.30 -18.72 -3.61
N ASP A 54 0.44 -17.89 -4.64
CA ASP A 54 1.70 -17.66 -5.38
C ASP A 54 2.44 -16.38 -4.95
N VAL A 55 1.95 -15.69 -3.92
CA VAL A 55 2.58 -14.48 -3.36
C VAL A 55 3.77 -14.87 -2.50
N THR A 56 4.89 -14.17 -2.70
CA THR A 56 6.16 -14.41 -2.03
C THR A 56 6.63 -13.20 -1.22
N ILE A 57 7.68 -13.38 -0.42
CA ILE A 57 8.32 -12.29 0.33
C ILE A 57 8.90 -11.17 -0.57
N ASP A 58 9.10 -11.43 -1.86
CA ASP A 58 9.59 -10.46 -2.85
C ASP A 58 8.45 -9.69 -3.54
N ASP A 59 7.21 -9.92 -3.11
CA ASP A 59 6.02 -9.32 -3.72
C ASP A 59 5.38 -8.24 -2.84
N LYS A 60 4.52 -7.46 -3.48
CA LYS A 60 3.77 -6.38 -2.85
C LYS A 60 2.27 -6.60 -2.99
N LEU A 61 1.56 -6.57 -1.88
CA LEU A 61 0.10 -6.54 -1.84
C LEU A 61 -0.40 -5.10 -1.63
N ILE A 62 -1.34 -4.67 -2.46
CA ILE A 62 -2.01 -3.37 -2.33
C ILE A 62 -3.45 -3.63 -1.92
N VAL A 63 -3.87 -3.02 -0.81
CA VAL A 63 -5.24 -3.16 -0.30
C VAL A 63 -5.99 -1.87 -0.57
N ILE A 64 -7.08 -1.95 -1.34
CA ILE A 64 -7.98 -0.82 -1.60
C ILE A 64 -9.28 -1.04 -0.85
N ALA A 65 -9.60 -0.11 0.04
CA ALA A 65 -10.77 -0.17 0.91
C ALA A 65 -11.15 1.24 1.38
N HIS A 66 -12.39 1.40 1.81
CA HIS A 66 -12.70 2.46 2.78
C HIS A 66 -12.20 2.04 4.15
N ALA A 67 -11.86 3.02 4.98
CA ALA A 67 -11.44 2.75 6.34
C ALA A 67 -11.73 3.95 7.23
N ASP A 68 -11.79 3.68 8.52
CA ASP A 68 -11.56 4.67 9.55
C ASP A 68 -10.26 4.35 10.29
N ALA A 69 -10.02 5.02 11.41
CA ALA A 69 -8.79 4.84 12.17
C ALA A 69 -8.72 3.51 12.96
N ARG A 70 -9.79 2.70 12.96
CA ARG A 70 -9.93 1.46 13.74
C ARG A 70 -10.40 0.25 12.92
N TYR A 71 -11.06 0.47 11.79
CA TYR A 71 -11.64 -0.60 10.99
C TYR A 71 -11.41 -0.39 9.49
N LEU A 72 -11.15 -1.49 8.80
CA LEU A 72 -11.30 -1.57 7.35
C LEU A 72 -12.77 -1.82 7.01
N ARG A 73 -13.22 -1.36 5.85
CA ARG A 73 -14.54 -1.69 5.31
C ARG A 73 -14.38 -2.62 4.12
N ALA A 74 -15.04 -3.76 4.21
CA ALA A 74 -15.16 -4.71 3.12
C ALA A 74 -16.64 -4.79 2.69
N GLN A 75 -16.88 -4.71 1.39
CA GLN A 75 -18.22 -4.83 0.84
C GLN A 75 -18.79 -6.23 1.12
N LYS A 76 -20.07 -6.30 1.48
CA LYS A 76 -20.80 -7.51 1.90
C LYS A 76 -20.35 -8.17 3.21
N ILE A 77 -19.19 -7.81 3.74
CA ILE A 77 -18.70 -8.29 5.06
C ILE A 77 -19.01 -7.25 6.15
N GLY A 78 -18.71 -5.97 5.90
CA GLY A 78 -18.92 -4.87 6.86
C GLY A 78 -17.63 -4.26 7.37
N LEU A 79 -17.60 -3.90 8.65
CA LEU A 79 -16.40 -3.41 9.33
C LEU A 79 -15.51 -4.58 9.72
N MET A 80 -14.21 -4.43 9.53
CA MET A 80 -13.22 -5.48 9.70
C MET A 80 -12.12 -5.00 10.66
N SER A 81 -12.02 -5.71 11.77
CA SER A 81 -10.96 -5.57 12.76
C SER A 81 -9.61 -6.06 12.21
N PRO A 82 -8.50 -5.76 12.90
CA PRO A 82 -7.19 -6.30 12.56
C PRO A 82 -7.16 -7.83 12.45
N PHE A 83 -7.79 -8.53 13.41
CA PHE A 83 -7.87 -9.99 13.45
C PHE A 83 -8.62 -10.55 12.23
N GLU A 84 -9.82 -10.04 11.95
CA GLU A 84 -10.63 -10.48 10.80
C GLU A 84 -9.92 -10.21 9.46
N PHE A 85 -9.10 -9.16 9.38
CA PHE A 85 -8.28 -8.92 8.20
C PHE A 85 -7.17 -9.98 8.03
N VAL A 86 -6.49 -10.37 9.11
CA VAL A 86 -5.48 -11.45 9.07
C VAL A 86 -6.13 -12.79 8.71
N GLU A 87 -7.29 -13.08 9.28
CA GLU A 87 -8.07 -14.29 8.95
C GLU A 87 -8.46 -14.30 7.47
N LEU A 88 -8.94 -13.18 6.92
CA LEU A 88 -9.23 -13.06 5.49
C LEU A 88 -7.99 -13.35 4.63
N LEU A 89 -6.81 -12.83 5.00
CA LEU A 89 -5.58 -13.11 4.24
C LEU A 89 -5.24 -14.61 4.25
N SER A 90 -5.41 -15.26 5.39
CA SER A 90 -5.25 -16.72 5.52
C SER A 90 -6.22 -17.48 4.63
N ILE A 91 -7.50 -17.09 4.66
CA ILE A 91 -8.58 -17.67 3.86
C ILE A 91 -8.32 -17.51 2.35
N LEU A 92 -7.69 -16.42 1.93
CA LEU A 92 -7.29 -16.19 0.53
C LEU A 92 -6.00 -16.95 0.14
N GLY A 93 -5.40 -17.68 1.08
CA GLY A 93 -4.21 -18.50 0.86
C GLY A 93 -2.89 -17.74 0.94
N LEU A 94 -2.87 -16.53 1.53
CA LEU A 94 -1.64 -15.77 1.67
C LEU A 94 -0.75 -16.37 2.76
N LYS A 95 0.46 -16.80 2.39
CA LYS A 95 1.47 -17.31 3.35
C LYS A 95 2.58 -16.33 3.65
N GLU A 96 2.99 -15.55 2.66
CA GLU A 96 4.04 -14.55 2.84
C GLU A 96 3.88 -13.37 1.89
N VAL A 97 4.36 -12.21 2.30
CA VAL A 97 4.40 -11.00 1.46
C VAL A 97 5.44 -10.01 1.97
N GLY A 98 6.17 -9.39 1.05
CA GLY A 98 7.20 -8.41 1.37
C GLY A 98 6.63 -7.13 1.98
N ILE A 99 5.56 -6.60 1.38
CA ILE A 99 4.85 -5.45 1.92
C ILE A 99 3.35 -5.48 1.64
N ILE A 100 2.55 -5.10 2.64
CA ILE A 100 1.15 -4.72 2.46
C ILE A 100 1.03 -3.19 2.45
N SER A 101 0.42 -2.64 1.41
CA SER A 101 0.20 -1.20 1.28
C SER A 101 -1.29 -0.89 1.23
N PHE A 102 -1.80 -0.40 2.36
CA PHE A 102 -3.17 0.04 2.51
C PHE A 102 -3.38 1.40 1.85
N LYS A 103 -4.35 1.45 0.93
CA LYS A 103 -4.78 2.63 0.18
C LYS A 103 -6.16 3.06 0.65
N CYS A 104 -6.21 3.38 1.92
CA CYS A 104 -7.41 3.77 2.64
C CYS A 104 -7.12 4.96 3.56
N CYS A 105 -8.15 5.70 3.93
CA CYS A 105 -8.05 6.91 4.75
C CYS A 105 -7.78 6.57 6.23
N TYR A 106 -6.97 7.39 6.90
CA TYR A 106 -6.78 7.40 8.37
C TYR A 106 -6.28 6.13 9.06
N LEU A 107 -6.14 5.00 8.37
CA LEU A 107 -5.73 3.72 8.99
C LEU A 107 -4.31 3.79 9.59
N GLY A 108 -3.43 4.61 9.02
CA GLY A 108 -2.09 4.85 9.56
C GLY A 108 -2.03 5.88 10.69
N ALA A 109 -3.16 6.47 11.10
CA ALA A 109 -3.21 7.51 12.12
C ALA A 109 -3.23 6.97 13.56
N LYS A 110 -3.56 5.68 13.74
CA LYS A 110 -3.69 5.01 15.05
C LYS A 110 -2.98 3.64 15.03
N SER A 111 -3.35 2.76 15.96
CA SER A 111 -2.72 1.48 16.24
C SER A 111 -3.03 0.36 15.25
N TYR A 112 -3.98 0.52 14.31
CA TYR A 112 -4.47 -0.60 13.48
C TYR A 112 -3.37 -1.46 12.84
N LEU A 113 -2.29 -0.85 12.33
CA LEU A 113 -1.17 -1.60 11.75
C LEU A 113 -0.34 -2.38 12.79
N GLU A 114 -0.17 -1.81 13.98
CA GLU A 114 0.48 -2.50 15.11
C GLU A 114 -0.43 -3.60 15.65
N ASP A 115 -1.75 -3.37 15.66
CA ASP A 115 -2.73 -4.36 16.07
C ASP A 115 -2.68 -5.55 15.09
N ILE A 116 -2.65 -5.33 13.77
CA ILE A 116 -2.43 -6.43 12.79
C ILE A 116 -1.16 -7.19 13.14
N LYS A 117 -0.06 -6.50 13.41
CA LYS A 117 1.22 -7.13 13.73
C LYS A 117 1.12 -8.04 14.96
N ASN A 118 0.33 -7.66 15.96
CA ASN A 118 0.09 -8.48 17.16
C ASN A 118 -0.77 -9.71 16.84
N GLU A 119 -1.67 -9.62 15.86
CA GLU A 119 -2.49 -10.75 15.37
C GLU A 119 -1.75 -11.66 14.38
N LEU A 120 -0.55 -11.29 13.90
CA LEU A 120 0.22 -12.14 13.00
C LEU A 120 0.81 -13.35 13.73
N TYR A 121 0.10 -14.48 13.64
CA TYR A 121 0.62 -15.80 14.02
C TYR A 121 1.72 -16.29 13.07
N SER A 122 2.34 -17.43 13.40
CA SER A 122 3.45 -18.05 12.67
C SER A 122 3.15 -18.44 11.21
N ASP A 123 1.89 -18.43 10.81
CA ASP A 123 1.45 -18.97 9.52
C ASP A 123 1.51 -17.95 8.37
N ILE A 124 1.46 -16.65 8.69
CA ILE A 124 1.56 -15.58 7.69
C ILE A 124 2.79 -14.71 7.96
N LYS A 125 3.69 -14.64 7.00
CA LYS A 125 4.94 -13.86 7.09
C LYS A 125 4.80 -12.54 6.35
N ILE A 126 4.77 -11.43 7.09
CA ILE A 126 4.70 -10.08 6.52
C ILE A 126 6.00 -9.32 6.81
N GLY A 127 6.62 -8.77 5.77
CA GLY A 127 7.81 -7.94 5.93
C GLY A 127 7.50 -6.55 6.49
N TYR A 128 6.64 -5.82 5.79
CA TYR A 128 6.27 -4.45 6.13
C TYR A 128 4.79 -4.16 5.89
N MET A 129 4.25 -3.19 6.60
CA MET A 129 2.91 -2.65 6.39
C MET A 129 2.95 -1.14 6.30
N SER A 130 2.12 -0.57 5.42
CA SER A 130 2.07 0.88 5.20
C SER A 130 0.66 1.38 5.00
N ALA A 131 0.27 2.46 5.68
CA ALA A 131 -1.05 3.06 5.55
C ALA A 131 -1.02 4.59 5.67
N TYR A 132 -2.02 5.27 5.11
CA TYR A 132 -2.08 6.73 5.15
C TYR A 132 -2.50 7.27 6.52
N LYS A 133 -1.80 8.31 6.98
CA LYS A 133 -2.07 8.98 8.27
C LYS A 133 -3.29 9.91 8.23
N ARG A 134 -3.80 10.25 7.04
CA ARG A 134 -4.89 11.21 6.83
C ARG A 134 -5.83 10.72 5.73
N SER A 135 -6.86 11.51 5.43
CA SER A 135 -7.72 11.31 4.26
C SER A 135 -6.88 11.22 2.98
N ALA A 136 -7.22 10.30 2.08
CA ALA A 136 -6.53 10.08 0.83
C ALA A 136 -7.49 10.28 -0.36
N VAL A 137 -7.04 11.02 -1.36
CA VAL A 137 -7.79 11.30 -2.59
C VAL A 137 -6.91 11.08 -3.81
N THR A 138 -7.52 10.67 -4.92
CA THR A 138 -6.81 10.48 -6.19
C THR A 138 -6.84 11.77 -7.00
N ILE A 139 -5.67 12.33 -7.30
CA ILE A 139 -5.45 13.56 -8.07
C ILE A 139 -4.45 13.24 -9.18
N PHE A 140 -4.84 13.41 -10.45
CA PHE A 140 -4.02 13.06 -11.62
C PHE A 140 -3.45 11.63 -11.57
N GLY A 141 -4.26 10.67 -11.10
CA GLY A 141 -3.83 9.29 -10.94
C GLY A 141 -2.84 9.06 -9.78
N HIS A 142 -2.61 10.04 -8.90
CA HIS A 142 -1.75 9.92 -7.73
C HIS A 142 -2.48 10.21 -6.42
N GLU A 143 -1.97 9.69 -5.30
CA GLU A 143 -2.67 9.80 -4.01
C GLU A 143 -2.21 11.05 -3.25
N GLY A 144 -3.09 12.03 -3.11
CA GLY A 144 -2.97 13.14 -2.17
C GLY A 144 -3.42 12.73 -0.77
N VAL A 145 -2.57 12.92 0.23
CA VAL A 145 -2.80 12.52 1.63
C VAL A 145 -2.91 13.76 2.54
N GLY A 146 -4.13 14.10 2.93
CA GLY A 146 -4.45 15.33 3.64
C GLY A 146 -4.42 16.57 2.76
N PHE A 147 -4.90 17.70 3.29
CA PHE A 147 -5.09 18.93 2.53
C PHE A 147 -3.81 19.43 1.85
N ILE A 148 -2.70 19.52 2.60
CA ILE A 148 -1.45 20.08 2.09
C ILE A 148 -0.86 19.24 0.96
N ASP A 149 -0.81 17.90 1.10
CA ASP A 149 -0.29 17.02 0.04
C ASP A 149 -1.17 17.06 -1.21
N SER A 150 -2.49 17.11 -1.02
CA SER A 150 -3.45 17.24 -2.12
C SER A 150 -3.27 18.54 -2.88
N MET A 151 -3.06 19.66 -2.19
CA MET A 151 -2.78 20.95 -2.82
C MET A 151 -1.46 20.96 -3.58
N ILE A 152 -0.39 20.40 -2.99
CA ILE A 152 0.91 20.27 -3.67
C ILE A 152 0.75 19.47 -4.96
N ARG A 153 0.00 18.36 -4.91
CA ARG A 153 -0.26 17.54 -6.10
C ARG A 153 -1.11 18.26 -7.13
N LEU A 154 -2.10 19.03 -6.70
CA LEU A 154 -2.94 19.79 -7.62
C LEU A 154 -2.11 20.85 -8.36
N ILE A 155 -1.34 21.65 -7.63
CA ILE A 155 -0.54 22.75 -8.19
C ILE A 155 0.62 22.22 -9.06
N SER A 156 1.18 21.07 -8.71
CA SER A 156 2.28 20.45 -9.46
C SER A 156 1.82 19.44 -10.53
N ALA A 157 0.51 19.38 -10.84
CA ALA A 157 -0.05 18.38 -11.76
C ALA A 157 0.37 16.92 -11.43
N GLY A 158 0.54 16.61 -10.13
CA GLY A 158 0.89 15.29 -9.61
C GLY A 158 2.40 15.02 -9.48
N LEU A 159 3.26 15.92 -9.96
CA LEU A 159 4.72 15.75 -9.98
C LEU A 159 5.34 15.75 -8.59
N LEU A 160 4.87 16.66 -7.71
CA LEU A 160 5.38 16.80 -6.36
C LEU A 160 4.46 16.11 -5.35
N LYS A 161 5.06 15.72 -4.23
CA LYS A 161 4.37 15.10 -3.08
C LYS A 161 5.11 15.48 -1.80
N LEU A 162 4.41 15.50 -0.67
CA LEU A 162 5.07 15.55 0.63
C LEU A 162 5.93 14.29 0.87
N PRO A 163 7.02 14.41 1.63
CA PRO A 163 7.81 13.26 2.03
C PRO A 163 6.98 12.19 2.72
N ASP A 164 7.26 10.92 2.45
CA ASP A 164 6.39 9.82 2.91
C ASP A 164 6.30 9.72 4.44
N ARG A 165 7.30 10.20 5.20
CA ARG A 165 7.24 10.30 6.68
C ARG A 165 6.01 11.05 7.21
N TRP A 166 5.52 12.03 6.45
CA TRP A 166 4.36 12.86 6.78
C TRP A 166 3.04 12.24 6.32
N ARG A 167 3.09 11.40 5.29
CA ARG A 167 1.90 10.87 4.60
C ARG A 167 1.53 9.47 5.08
N VAL A 168 2.53 8.65 5.39
CA VAL A 168 2.39 7.21 5.59
C VAL A 168 2.97 6.82 6.94
N ASN A 169 2.28 5.93 7.64
CA ASN A 169 2.84 5.19 8.76
C ASN A 169 3.40 3.87 8.25
N PHE A 170 4.61 3.51 8.67
CA PHE A 170 5.29 2.28 8.29
C PHE A 170 5.53 1.45 9.54
N VAL A 171 5.02 0.22 9.52
CA VAL A 171 5.18 -0.75 10.61
C VAL A 171 5.90 -1.97 10.03
N ARG A 172 6.87 -2.50 10.78
CA ARG A 172 7.53 -3.76 10.42
C ARG A 172 6.63 -4.92 10.84
N GLY A 173 6.46 -5.90 9.95
CA GLY A 173 5.74 -7.12 10.28
C GLY A 173 6.60 -8.13 11.05
N ASN A 174 6.23 -9.40 11.01
CA ASN A 174 6.85 -10.48 11.78
C ASN A 174 8.05 -11.16 11.08
N THR A 175 8.35 -10.83 9.83
CA THR A 175 9.52 -11.39 9.11
C THR A 175 10.45 -10.31 8.56
N GLN A 176 11.65 -10.72 8.16
CA GLN A 176 12.56 -9.88 7.40
C GLN A 176 12.25 -10.01 5.91
N ALA A 177 12.07 -8.87 5.24
CA ALA A 177 11.89 -8.79 3.79
C ALA A 177 13.03 -7.98 3.15
N PRO A 178 13.24 -8.10 1.83
CA PRO A 178 14.18 -7.26 1.11
C PRO A 178 13.93 -5.78 1.43
N ARG A 179 15.01 -4.99 1.51
CA ARG A 179 14.94 -3.58 1.93
C ARG A 179 13.84 -2.85 1.15
N TYR A 180 12.84 -2.37 1.89
CA TYR A 180 11.92 -1.36 1.40
C TYR A 180 12.69 -0.06 1.15
N SER A 181 13.27 0.05 -0.03
CA SER A 181 13.66 1.34 -0.56
C SER A 181 12.33 2.03 -0.89
N GLY A 182 11.90 3.00 -0.08
CA GLY A 182 10.77 3.88 -0.41
C GLY A 182 10.93 4.64 -1.74
N LYS A 183 12.03 4.42 -2.48
CA LYS A 183 12.15 4.82 -3.88
C LYS A 183 11.20 3.97 -4.72
N ARG A 184 10.25 4.67 -5.33
CA ARG A 184 9.37 4.15 -6.38
C ARG A 184 10.23 3.44 -7.44
N ALA A 185 9.67 2.42 -8.08
CA ALA A 185 10.18 1.89 -9.35
C ALA A 185 10.67 3.06 -10.22
N PRO A 186 11.95 3.07 -10.64
CA PRO A 186 12.46 4.16 -11.46
C PRO A 186 11.88 4.00 -12.87
N GLY A 187 10.83 4.77 -13.16
CA GLY A 187 10.78 5.47 -14.43
C GLY A 187 11.75 6.64 -14.29
N GLU A 188 12.78 6.63 -15.13
CA GLU A 188 13.83 7.63 -15.34
C GLU A 188 13.61 9.01 -14.70
N THR A 189 14.45 9.35 -13.73
CA THR A 189 15.36 10.52 -13.72
C THR A 189 15.85 10.71 -12.29
N VAL A 190 17.00 10.13 -11.99
CA VAL A 190 17.83 10.61 -10.88
C VAL A 190 18.77 11.62 -11.50
N TYR A 191 18.49 12.91 -11.33
CA TYR A 191 19.54 13.91 -11.42
C TYR A 191 20.45 13.69 -10.20
N GLU A 192 21.46 12.84 -10.36
CA GLU A 192 22.62 12.88 -9.47
C GLU A 192 23.37 14.18 -9.78
N LEU A 193 23.43 15.08 -8.82
CA LEU A 193 24.32 16.24 -8.90
C LEU A 193 25.76 15.73 -9.13
N PRO A 194 26.51 16.31 -10.09
CA PRO A 194 27.87 15.88 -10.40
C PRO A 194 28.76 15.87 -9.15
N ARG A 195 29.57 14.81 -9.03
CA ARG A 195 30.50 14.55 -7.91
C ARG A 195 31.51 15.67 -7.63
N GLU A 196 31.61 16.69 -8.48
CA GLU A 196 32.53 17.82 -8.30
C GLU A 196 32.11 18.81 -7.20
N SER A 197 30.83 18.88 -6.86
CA SER A 197 30.31 19.81 -5.84
C SER A 197 30.63 19.42 -4.39
N ARG A 198 31.12 18.19 -4.13
CA ARG A 198 31.55 17.75 -2.78
C ARG A 198 32.96 18.16 -2.41
N ARG A 199 33.81 18.56 -3.37
CA ARG A 199 35.19 18.99 -3.09
C ARG A 199 35.28 20.45 -2.63
N LEU A 200 34.33 21.30 -2.98
CA LEU A 200 34.36 22.73 -2.62
C LEU A 200 33.96 23.04 -1.17
N ASN A 201 33.20 22.15 -0.51
CA ASN A 201 32.82 22.33 0.91
C ASN A 201 33.84 21.75 1.91
N ALA A 202 34.82 20.97 1.45
CA ALA A 202 35.91 20.45 2.29
C ALA A 202 37.11 21.41 2.36
N LEU A 203 37.18 22.41 1.47
CA LEU A 203 38.26 23.42 1.42
C LEU A 203 37.88 24.77 2.06
N ARG A 204 36.64 24.93 2.55
CA ARG A 204 36.18 26.11 3.32
C ARG A 204 36.22 25.92 4.84
N ARG A 205 36.87 24.86 5.32
CA ARG A 205 37.08 24.57 6.75
C ARG A 205 38.55 24.32 7.10
N ARG A 206 39.44 25.06 6.45
CA ARG A 206 40.83 25.23 6.89
C ARG A 206 41.09 26.72 7.07
#